data_AF-A0A5C9AX94-F1
#
_entry.id   AF-A0A5C9AX94-F1
#
_cell.length_a   1.000
_cell.length_b   1.000
_cell.length_c   1.000
_cell.angle_alpha   90.00
_cell.angle_beta   90.00
_cell.angle_gamma   90.00
#
_symmetry.space_group_name_H-M   'P 1'
#
loop_
_entity.id
_entity.type
_entity.pdbx_description
1 polymer ?
#
loop_
_entity_poly.entity_id
_entity_poly.type
_entity_poly.pdbx_seq_one_letter_code
_entity_poly.pdbx_strand_id
1 'polypeptide(L)'
;MLFYNPADFSASTSVADHNAGLENSIVKSSPVTSDEATSARSSLAGPHTDRLLGRDRVAEPIVKAKRARPEISHPVVSSFRQRFPHGVNWGNVAWMALMNAGAVASFWYLSWVGLAILVVMHFVTACLGVTLGYHRLLTHGSMIVPTPLKYFFSICGMLAAEGSPLFWVATHRKHHVLSDLEGDPHSPNDG
;
A
#
# COMPACT_ATOMS: atom_id res chain seq x y z
N MET A 1 -28.02 -20.63 -11.51
CA MET A 1 -28.81 -19.38 -11.47
C MET A 1 -29.21 -19.16 -10.01
N LEU A 2 -28.48 -18.31 -9.29
CA LEU A 2 -28.81 -17.94 -7.91
C LEU A 2 -29.12 -16.45 -7.91
N PHE A 3 -30.31 -16.13 -7.40
CA PHE A 3 -30.92 -14.81 -7.40
C PHE A 3 -30.18 -13.86 -6.44
N TYR A 4 -29.86 -12.67 -6.93
CA TYR A 4 -29.35 -11.53 -6.16
C TYR A 4 -30.55 -10.72 -5.64
N ASN A 5 -30.60 -10.44 -4.33
CA ASN A 5 -31.64 -9.65 -3.70
C ASN A 5 -31.17 -8.19 -3.53
N PRO A 6 -31.79 -7.20 -4.20
CA PRO A 6 -31.36 -5.79 -4.17
C PRO A 6 -31.80 -4.99 -2.93
N ALA A 7 -32.30 -5.62 -1.85
CA ALA A 7 -32.86 -4.93 -0.69
C ALA A 7 -31.86 -4.53 0.42
N ASP A 8 -30.58 -4.94 0.34
CA ASP A 8 -29.62 -4.71 1.43
C ASP A 8 -28.92 -3.32 1.40
N PHE A 9 -29.33 -2.40 0.51
CA PHE A 9 -28.70 -1.09 0.36
C PHE A 9 -29.49 0.07 0.99
N SER A 10 -30.09 -0.13 2.16
CA SER A 10 -30.75 0.98 2.88
C SER A 10 -30.53 0.87 4.38
N ALA A 11 -29.34 1.29 4.84
CA ALA A 11 -29.13 1.79 6.20
C ALA A 11 -27.76 2.47 6.37
N SER A 12 -27.75 3.82 6.37
CA SER A 12 -26.86 4.70 7.17
C SER A 12 -25.34 4.66 6.84
N THR A 13 -24.58 5.76 6.70
CA THR A 13 -24.60 7.07 7.36
C THR A 13 -23.89 8.11 6.49
N SER A 14 -24.43 9.33 6.53
CA SER A 14 -23.88 10.58 5.99
C SER A 14 -22.44 10.84 6.47
N VAL A 15 -21.54 11.13 5.53
CA VAL A 15 -20.14 11.52 5.75
C VAL A 15 -20.00 13.02 6.11
N ALA A 16 -21.11 13.76 6.22
CA ALA A 16 -21.09 15.21 6.43
C ALA A 16 -20.92 15.67 7.89
N ASP A 17 -21.23 14.82 8.88
CA ASP A 17 -21.33 15.28 10.28
C ASP A 17 -19.99 15.21 11.05
N HIS A 18 -18.94 14.61 10.47
CA HIS A 18 -17.68 14.41 11.19
C HIS A 18 -16.71 15.61 11.16
N ASN A 19 -16.97 16.63 10.32
CA ASN A 19 -16.06 17.77 10.15
C ASN A 19 -16.40 19.01 10.99
N ALA A 20 -17.55 19.05 11.68
CA ALA A 20 -17.99 20.24 12.42
C ALA A 20 -17.29 20.45 13.78
N GLY A 21 -16.48 19.49 14.25
CA GLY A 21 -15.89 19.50 15.59
C GLY A 21 -14.44 20.00 15.69
N LEU A 22 -13.75 20.23 14.58
CA LEU A 22 -12.30 20.50 14.57
C LEU A 22 -11.92 21.98 14.42
N GLU A 23 -12.87 22.88 14.13
CA GLU A 23 -12.56 24.28 13.77
C GLU A 23 -12.45 25.26 14.95
N ASN A 24 -12.70 24.84 16.20
CA ASN A 24 -12.77 25.75 17.37
C ASN A 24 -11.59 25.68 18.36
N SER A 25 -10.46 25.06 18.01
CA SER A 25 -9.29 24.97 18.90
C SER A 25 -7.99 25.53 18.29
N ILE A 26 -8.10 26.61 17.51
CA ILE A 26 -6.93 27.39 17.08
C ILE A 26 -6.87 28.67 17.91
N VAL A 27 -5.84 28.69 18.76
CA VAL A 27 -5.42 29.76 19.65
C VAL A 27 -5.36 31.11 18.92
N LYS A 28 -6.08 32.11 19.44
CA LYS A 28 -5.88 33.53 19.13
C LYS A 28 -4.49 33.95 19.63
N SER A 29 -3.51 34.06 18.73
CA SER A 29 -2.26 34.79 19.01
C SER A 29 -2.37 36.21 18.48
N SER A 30 -2.25 37.20 19.37
CA SER A 30 -2.14 38.63 19.04
C SER A 30 -0.88 38.93 18.20
N PRO A 31 -0.88 39.99 17.37
CA PRO A 31 0.27 40.33 16.53
C PRO A 31 1.37 41.02 17.35
N VAL A 32 2.60 40.48 17.28
CA VAL A 32 3.82 41.12 17.78
C VAL A 32 4.17 42.29 16.84
N THR A 33 4.32 43.49 17.40
CA THR A 33 4.67 44.70 16.67
C THR A 33 6.15 44.71 16.28
N SER A 34 6.47 45.37 15.17
CA SER A 34 7.77 45.34 14.47
C SER A 34 8.94 46.03 15.16
N ASP A 35 8.77 46.58 16.36
CA ASP A 35 9.73 47.52 16.95
C ASP A 35 10.70 46.85 17.94
N GLU A 36 10.42 45.62 18.39
CA GLU A 36 11.25 44.89 19.36
C GLU A 36 12.42 44.11 18.72
N ALA A 37 12.38 43.88 17.40
CA ALA A 37 13.38 43.10 16.67
C ALA A 37 14.69 43.84 16.38
N THR A 38 14.70 45.18 16.50
CA THR A 38 15.83 46.02 16.06
C THR A 38 16.78 46.40 17.22
N SER A 39 16.34 46.33 18.48
CA SER A 39 17.15 46.73 19.64
C SER A 39 18.16 45.66 20.09
N ALA A 40 17.91 44.37 19.80
CA ALA A 40 18.71 43.27 20.31
C ALA A 40 19.98 42.92 19.50
N ARG A 41 20.27 43.62 18.38
CA ARG A 41 21.36 43.26 17.45
C ARG A 41 22.65 44.08 17.56
N SER A 42 22.76 45.03 18.49
CA SER A 42 23.87 46.01 18.48
C SER A 42 24.88 45.91 19.65
N SER A 43 24.89 44.84 20.45
CA SER A 43 25.86 44.74 21.54
C SER A 43 26.49 43.35 21.62
N LEU A 44 27.83 43.35 21.76
CA LEU A 44 28.75 42.21 21.95
C LEU A 44 29.38 41.61 20.68
N ALA A 45 30.13 42.45 19.98
CA ALA A 45 31.39 42.01 19.36
C ALA A 45 32.44 41.88 20.48
N GLY A 46 32.93 40.67 20.73
CA GLY A 46 34.02 40.38 21.67
C GLY A 46 35.09 39.50 21.00
N PRO A 47 36.39 39.70 21.29
CA PRO A 47 37.48 38.94 20.69
C PRO A 47 37.71 37.66 21.49
N HIS A 48 37.65 36.48 20.86
CA HIS A 48 38.35 35.23 21.26
C HIS A 48 37.82 34.04 20.46
N THR A 49 38.39 33.80 19.28
CA THR A 49 38.21 32.57 18.51
C THR A 49 39.33 31.59 18.86
N ASP A 50 39.23 30.86 19.97
CA ASP A 50 40.23 29.83 20.33
C ASP A 50 39.65 28.68 21.19
N ARG A 51 38.43 28.22 20.90
CA ARG A 51 37.79 27.10 21.63
C ARG A 51 37.07 26.09 20.77
N LEU A 52 37.56 25.83 19.55
CA LEU A 52 37.02 24.81 18.64
C LEU A 52 37.99 23.63 18.41
N LEU A 53 38.71 23.21 19.44
CA LEU A 53 39.45 21.93 19.45
C LEU A 53 39.17 21.18 20.75
N GLY A 54 37.93 20.71 20.88
CA GLY A 54 37.51 19.74 21.88
C GLY A 54 37.40 18.34 21.27
N ARG A 55 38.54 17.66 21.14
CA ARG A 55 38.69 16.24 21.50
C ARG A 55 38.10 16.10 22.92
N ASP A 56 37.15 15.26 23.29
CA ASP A 56 36.95 13.85 22.97
C ASP A 56 35.45 13.51 23.06
N ARG A 57 34.82 13.15 21.94
CA ARG A 57 33.64 12.27 21.98
C ARG A 57 34.02 11.03 21.22
N VAL A 58 34.50 10.03 21.97
CA VAL A 58 34.65 8.66 21.46
C VAL A 58 33.29 8.29 20.88
N ALA A 59 33.25 8.12 19.56
CA ALA A 59 32.07 7.61 18.88
C ALA A 59 31.79 6.22 19.47
N GLU A 60 30.74 6.11 20.27
CA GLU A 60 30.16 4.82 20.65
C GLU A 60 30.02 4.00 19.36
N PRO A 61 30.56 2.76 19.31
CA PRO A 61 30.28 1.89 18.19
C PRO A 61 28.78 1.64 18.25
N ILE A 62 28.03 2.22 17.31
CA ILE A 62 26.65 1.84 17.04
C ILE A 62 26.72 0.41 16.49
N VAL A 63 26.91 -0.55 17.41
CA VAL A 63 26.58 -1.94 17.17
C VAL A 63 25.09 -1.89 16.92
N LYS A 64 24.72 -1.91 15.65
CA LYS A 64 23.35 -2.01 15.18
C LYS A 64 22.82 -3.35 15.68
N ALA A 65 22.41 -3.38 16.94
CA ALA A 65 21.62 -4.46 17.49
C ALA A 65 20.47 -4.63 16.50
N LYS A 66 20.41 -5.81 15.88
CA LYS A 66 19.31 -6.19 14.98
C LYS A 66 18.07 -6.15 15.86
N ARG A 67 17.42 -4.99 15.94
CA ARG A 67 16.27 -4.75 16.81
C ARG A 67 15.29 -5.87 16.51
N ALA A 68 15.06 -6.75 17.49
CA ALA A 68 14.07 -7.80 17.37
C ALA A 68 12.77 -7.11 16.94
N ARG A 69 12.22 -7.56 15.80
CA ARG A 69 11.02 -6.96 15.24
C ARG A 69 9.93 -7.07 16.31
N PRO A 70 9.19 -5.98 16.62
CA PRO A 70 8.19 -6.02 17.67
C PRO A 70 7.21 -7.17 17.42
N GLU A 71 6.97 -7.96 18.46
CA GLU A 71 5.93 -8.98 18.47
C GLU A 71 4.59 -8.29 18.22
N ILE A 72 3.90 -8.69 17.15
CA ILE A 72 2.61 -8.10 16.78
C ILE A 72 1.58 -8.60 17.81
N SER A 73 1.27 -7.76 18.80
CA SER A 73 0.43 -8.10 19.96
C SER A 73 -1.06 -8.29 19.63
N HIS A 74 -1.50 -7.78 18.47
CA HIS A 74 -2.84 -8.06 17.99
C HIS A 74 -2.83 -9.35 17.20
N PRO A 75 -3.73 -10.30 17.49
CA PRO A 75 -3.90 -11.42 16.61
C PRO A 75 -4.43 -10.84 15.30
N VAL A 76 -3.58 -10.71 14.28
CA VAL A 76 -4.02 -10.45 12.91
C VAL A 76 -4.71 -11.73 12.46
N VAL A 77 -5.93 -11.95 12.96
CA VAL A 77 -6.74 -13.11 12.64
C VAL A 77 -7.29 -12.92 11.23
N SER A 78 -6.50 -13.38 10.29
CA SER A 78 -6.93 -14.45 9.40
C SER A 78 -5.65 -15.06 8.87
N SER A 79 -5.25 -16.22 9.40
CA SER A 79 -4.22 -16.99 8.71
C SER A 79 -4.76 -17.25 7.30
N PHE A 80 -3.92 -17.13 6.27
CA PHE A 80 -4.34 -17.46 4.91
C PHE A 80 -4.92 -18.89 4.87
N ARG A 81 -4.40 -19.76 5.74
CA ARG A 81 -4.87 -21.12 6.07
C ARG A 81 -6.32 -21.19 6.58
N GLN A 82 -6.87 -20.18 7.26
CA GLN A 82 -8.29 -20.12 7.64
C GLN A 82 -9.22 -19.87 6.44
N ARG A 83 -8.72 -19.23 5.35
CA ARG A 83 -9.51 -18.99 4.13
C ARG A 83 -9.77 -20.28 3.36
N PHE A 84 -8.84 -21.24 3.45
CA PHE A 84 -8.95 -22.57 2.85
C PHE A 84 -8.82 -23.64 3.94
N PRO A 85 -9.89 -23.95 4.68
CA PRO A 85 -9.87 -24.96 5.74
C PRO A 85 -9.40 -26.34 5.26
N HIS A 86 -9.61 -26.61 3.97
CA HIS A 86 -9.19 -27.83 3.28
C HIS A 86 -7.87 -27.68 2.51
N GLY A 87 -7.12 -26.60 2.75
CA GLY A 87 -5.83 -26.28 2.11
C GLY A 87 -5.94 -25.82 0.64
N VAL A 88 -6.98 -26.26 -0.09
CA VAL A 88 -7.12 -26.02 -1.53
C VAL A 88 -8.46 -25.34 -1.85
N ASN A 89 -8.40 -24.29 -2.66
CA ASN A 89 -9.57 -23.68 -3.26
C ASN A 89 -9.85 -24.30 -4.64
N TRP A 90 -10.76 -25.26 -4.69
CA TRP A 90 -11.11 -25.93 -5.95
C TRP A 90 -11.67 -25.00 -7.02
N GLY A 91 -12.33 -23.90 -6.65
CA GLY A 91 -12.80 -22.90 -7.60
C GLY A 91 -11.62 -22.20 -8.30
N ASN A 92 -10.62 -21.77 -7.54
CA ASN A 92 -9.40 -21.18 -8.10
C ASN A 92 -8.61 -22.21 -8.92
N VAL A 93 -8.51 -23.46 -8.45
CA VAL A 93 -7.83 -24.54 -9.19
C VAL A 93 -8.50 -24.78 -10.54
N ALA A 94 -9.83 -24.91 -10.57
CA ALA A 94 -10.58 -25.11 -11.80
C ALA A 94 -10.42 -23.91 -12.76
N TRP A 95 -10.48 -22.68 -12.24
CA TRP A 95 -10.26 -21.47 -13.02
C TRP A 95 -8.85 -21.41 -13.63
N MET A 96 -7.82 -21.69 -12.84
CA MET A 96 -6.44 -21.73 -13.32
C MET A 96 -6.22 -22.83 -14.36
N ALA A 97 -6.77 -24.03 -14.13
CA ALA A 97 -6.71 -25.12 -15.09
C ALA A 97 -7.37 -24.74 -16.42
N LEU A 98 -8.52 -24.07 -16.38
CA LEU A 98 -9.22 -23.58 -17.57
C LEU A 98 -8.37 -22.55 -18.35
N MET A 99 -7.80 -21.56 -17.67
CA MET A 99 -6.96 -20.55 -18.33
C MET A 99 -5.71 -21.18 -18.98
N ASN A 100 -5.07 -22.13 -18.28
CA ASN A 100 -3.89 -22.83 -18.83
C ASN A 100 -4.26 -23.72 -20.01
N ALA A 101 -5.38 -24.44 -19.95
CA ALA A 101 -5.87 -25.24 -21.08
C ALA A 101 -6.16 -24.34 -22.31
N GLY A 102 -6.75 -23.16 -22.10
CA GLY A 102 -6.96 -22.17 -23.16
C GLY A 102 -5.63 -21.64 -23.75
N ALA A 103 -4.64 -21.37 -22.90
CA ALA A 103 -3.31 -20.96 -23.35
C ALA A 103 -2.64 -22.04 -24.20
N VAL A 104 -2.74 -23.31 -23.79
CA VAL A 104 -2.24 -24.45 -24.60
C VAL A 104 -3.02 -24.57 -25.90
N ALA A 105 -4.35 -24.50 -25.88
CA ALA A 105 -5.17 -24.56 -27.09
C ALA A 105 -4.84 -23.42 -28.07
N SER A 106 -4.45 -22.23 -27.57
CA SER A 106 -4.13 -21.07 -28.41
C SER A 106 -2.98 -21.31 -29.40
N PHE A 107 -2.09 -22.27 -29.13
CA PHE A 107 -1.00 -22.62 -30.05
C PHE A 107 -1.50 -23.09 -31.43
N TRP A 108 -2.68 -23.72 -31.49
CA TRP A 108 -3.28 -24.15 -32.75
C TRP A 108 -4.06 -23.04 -33.48
N TYR A 109 -4.29 -21.91 -32.83
CA TYR A 109 -5.06 -20.77 -33.37
C TYR A 109 -4.24 -19.47 -33.44
N LEU A 110 -2.92 -19.59 -33.51
CA LEU A 110 -2.03 -18.44 -33.49
C LEU A 110 -2.29 -17.53 -34.70
N SER A 111 -2.50 -16.24 -34.41
CA SER A 111 -2.65 -15.20 -35.42
C SER A 111 -1.92 -13.94 -34.97
N TRP A 112 -1.48 -13.12 -35.93
CA TRP A 112 -0.81 -11.85 -35.63
C TRP A 112 -1.72 -10.88 -34.86
N VAL A 113 -3.01 -10.87 -35.16
CA VAL A 113 -4.01 -10.08 -34.43
C VAL A 113 -4.14 -10.59 -32.99
N GLY A 114 -4.23 -11.91 -32.79
CA GLY A 114 -4.26 -12.51 -31.45
C GLY A 114 -3.00 -12.21 -30.65
N LEU A 115 -1.82 -12.27 -31.28
CA LEU A 115 -0.56 -11.91 -30.65
C LEU A 115 -0.52 -10.43 -30.24
N ALA A 116 -0.99 -9.52 -31.11
CA ALA A 116 -1.08 -8.11 -30.79
C ALA A 116 -2.03 -7.86 -29.59
N ILE A 117 -3.19 -8.51 -29.58
CA ILE A 117 -4.14 -8.43 -28.45
C ILE A 117 -3.50 -8.96 -27.17
N LEU A 118 -2.78 -10.09 -27.22
CA LEU A 118 -2.08 -10.66 -26.08
C LEU A 118 -1.08 -9.66 -25.49
N VAL A 119 -0.23 -9.05 -26.33
CA VAL A 119 0.78 -8.08 -25.89
C VAL A 119 0.14 -6.84 -25.28
N VAL A 120 -0.88 -6.29 -25.93
CA VAL A 120 -1.60 -5.11 -25.42
C VAL A 120 -2.30 -5.41 -24.10
N MET A 121 -3.03 -6.52 -24.04
CA MET A 121 -3.73 -6.92 -22.82
C MET A 121 -2.75 -7.22 -21.69
N HIS A 122 -1.64 -7.90 -21.96
CA HIS A 122 -0.58 -8.13 -20.98
C HIS A 122 -0.03 -6.82 -20.42
N PHE A 123 0.27 -5.85 -21.28
CA PHE A 123 0.75 -4.54 -20.83
C PHE A 123 -0.30 -3.82 -19.97
N VAL A 124 -1.57 -3.83 -20.40
CA VAL A 124 -2.66 -3.18 -19.66
C VAL A 124 -2.87 -3.83 -18.29
N THR A 125 -2.91 -5.16 -18.21
CA THR A 125 -3.21 -5.86 -16.95
C THR A 125 -2.00 -5.93 -16.02
N ALA A 126 -0.82 -6.33 -16.51
CA ALA A 126 0.36 -6.53 -15.68
C ALA A 126 1.07 -5.21 -15.33
N CYS A 127 1.28 -4.33 -16.31
CA CYS A 127 2.02 -3.09 -16.10
C CYS A 127 1.10 -2.00 -15.51
N LEU A 128 -0.01 -1.67 -16.17
CA LEU A 128 -0.90 -0.60 -15.69
C LEU A 128 -1.78 -1.06 -14.52
N GLY A 129 -2.33 -2.27 -14.59
CA GLY A 129 -3.21 -2.82 -13.57
C GLY A 129 -2.49 -3.20 -12.29
N VAL A 130 -1.71 -4.28 -12.33
CA VAL A 130 -1.07 -4.86 -11.13
C VAL A 130 0.07 -3.98 -10.64
N THR A 131 1.04 -3.65 -11.51
CA THR A 131 2.25 -2.94 -11.07
C THR A 131 1.98 -1.48 -10.71
N LEU A 132 1.28 -0.73 -11.56
CA LEU A 132 1.01 0.68 -11.32
C LEU A 132 -0.21 0.86 -10.41
N GLY A 133 -1.33 0.19 -10.71
CA GLY A 133 -2.57 0.27 -9.96
C GLY A 133 -2.51 -0.39 -8.58
N TYR A 134 -2.54 -1.72 -8.53
CA TYR A 134 -2.67 -2.44 -7.27
C TYR A 134 -1.47 -2.25 -6.35
N HIS A 135 -0.26 -2.35 -6.90
CA HIS A 135 0.97 -2.30 -6.13
C HIS A 135 1.36 -0.87 -5.76
N ARG A 136 1.67 0.00 -6.73
CA ARG A 136 2.19 1.35 -6.43
C ARG A 136 1.11 2.31 -5.93
N LEU A 137 -0.02 2.39 -6.62
CA LEU A 137 -1.08 3.34 -6.30
C LEU A 137 -1.89 2.93 -5.07
N LEU A 138 -2.46 1.72 -5.05
CA LEU A 138 -3.38 1.32 -3.99
C LEU A 138 -2.65 0.79 -2.74
N THR A 139 -1.61 -0.02 -2.91
CA THR A 139 -0.92 -0.63 -1.77
C THR A 139 0.05 0.33 -1.10
N HIS A 140 0.99 0.89 -1.87
CA HIS A 140 2.03 1.75 -1.33
C HIS A 140 1.69 3.24 -1.33
N GLY A 141 0.66 3.68 -2.06
CA GLY A 141 0.31 5.09 -2.15
C GLY A 141 1.43 5.96 -2.71
N SER A 142 2.33 5.40 -3.55
CA SER A 142 3.51 6.11 -4.04
C SER A 142 3.21 7.12 -5.15
N MET A 143 1.93 7.25 -5.53
CA MET A 143 1.44 8.15 -6.58
C MET A 143 0.12 8.76 -6.16
N ILE A 144 -0.08 10.03 -6.51
CA ILE A 144 -1.34 10.75 -6.30
C ILE A 144 -1.90 11.05 -7.69
N VAL A 145 -3.09 10.54 -7.97
CA VAL A 145 -3.78 10.70 -9.27
C VAL A 145 -5.22 11.11 -9.02
N PRO A 146 -5.88 11.82 -9.96
CA PRO A 146 -7.30 12.13 -9.84
C PRO A 146 -8.15 10.85 -9.82
N THR A 147 -9.31 10.92 -9.16
CA THR A 147 -10.19 9.77 -8.92
C THR A 147 -10.54 8.94 -10.16
N PRO A 148 -10.82 9.53 -11.35
CA PRO A 148 -11.08 8.74 -12.56
C PRO A 148 -9.91 7.85 -12.97
N LEU A 149 -8.67 8.36 -12.86
CA LEU A 149 -7.46 7.59 -13.17
C LEU A 149 -7.25 6.48 -12.15
N LYS A 150 -7.55 6.73 -10.87
CA LYS A 150 -7.51 5.69 -9.83
C LYS A 150 -8.45 4.53 -10.16
N TYR A 151 -9.67 4.81 -10.62
CA TYR A 151 -10.60 3.78 -11.06
C TYR A 151 -10.13 3.07 -12.33
N PHE A 152 -9.60 3.81 -13.31
CA PHE A 152 -9.03 3.23 -14.53
C PHE A 152 -7.96 2.18 -14.21
N PHE A 153 -6.94 2.52 -13.40
CA PHE A 153 -5.90 1.57 -13.02
C PHE A 153 -6.45 0.39 -12.20
N SER A 154 -7.45 0.64 -11.35
CA SER A 154 -8.10 -0.41 -10.56
C SER A 154 -8.83 -1.43 -11.46
N ILE A 155 -9.52 -0.95 -12.50
CA ILE A 155 -10.22 -1.78 -13.50
C ILE A 155 -9.20 -2.58 -14.32
N CYS A 156 -8.11 -1.96 -14.78
CA CYS A 156 -7.03 -2.67 -15.46
C CYS A 156 -6.47 -3.82 -14.59
N GLY A 157 -6.34 -3.61 -13.28
CA GLY A 157 -5.92 -4.66 -12.34
C GLY A 157 -6.96 -5.77 -12.17
N MET A 158 -8.26 -5.43 -12.16
CA MET A 158 -9.33 -6.44 -12.06
C MET A 158 -9.33 -7.40 -13.26
N LEU A 159 -8.94 -6.91 -14.44
CA LEU A 159 -8.78 -7.73 -15.65
C LEU A 159 -7.62 -8.74 -15.55
N ALA A 160 -6.68 -8.57 -14.61
CA ALA A 160 -5.60 -9.53 -14.36
C ALA A 160 -6.06 -10.81 -13.63
N ALA A 161 -7.31 -10.84 -13.13
CA ALA A 161 -7.88 -11.96 -12.40
C ALA A 161 -7.12 -12.36 -11.10
N GLU A 162 -6.46 -11.41 -10.44
CA GLU A 162 -5.75 -11.61 -9.16
C GLU A 162 -6.61 -11.37 -7.91
N GLY A 163 -7.93 -11.27 -8.09
CA GLY A 163 -8.89 -10.95 -7.02
C GLY A 163 -9.29 -9.48 -6.96
N SER A 164 -10.05 -9.10 -5.93
CA SER A 164 -10.51 -7.71 -5.79
C SER A 164 -9.38 -6.78 -5.35
N PRO A 165 -9.44 -5.47 -5.68
CA PRO A 165 -8.42 -4.51 -5.26
C PRO A 165 -8.19 -4.50 -3.74
N LEU A 166 -9.28 -4.59 -2.96
CA LEU A 166 -9.20 -4.62 -1.50
C LEU A 166 -8.48 -5.87 -0.99
N PHE A 167 -8.83 -7.04 -1.54
CA PHE A 167 -8.21 -8.31 -1.18
C PHE A 167 -6.72 -8.31 -1.51
N TRP A 168 -6.35 -7.85 -2.71
CA TRP A 168 -4.97 -7.79 -3.15
C TRP A 168 -4.13 -6.87 -2.26
N VAL A 169 -4.62 -5.66 -2.00
CA VAL A 169 -3.94 -4.68 -1.13
C VAL A 169 -3.75 -5.22 0.29
N ALA A 170 -4.79 -5.82 0.87
CA ALA A 170 -4.70 -6.39 2.22
C ALA A 170 -3.68 -7.53 2.29
N THR A 171 -3.71 -8.44 1.31
CA THR A 171 -2.80 -9.58 1.23
C THR A 171 -1.36 -9.13 1.00
N HIS A 172 -1.13 -8.18 0.10
CA HIS A 172 0.20 -7.66 -0.21
C HIS A 172 0.81 -6.91 0.98
N ARG A 173 0.02 -6.07 1.67
CA ARG A 173 0.48 -5.41 2.90
C ARG A 173 0.82 -6.41 4.00
N LYS A 174 0.01 -7.48 4.13
CA LYS A 174 0.28 -8.57 5.08
C LYS A 174 1.61 -9.27 4.75
N HIS A 175 1.86 -9.57 3.48
CA HIS A 175 3.13 -10.12 3.00
C HIS A 175 4.30 -9.22 3.37
N HIS A 176 4.25 -7.91 3.11
CA HIS A 176 5.33 -6.99 3.50
C HIS A 176 5.61 -6.94 5.02
N VAL A 177 4.56 -7.05 5.84
CA VAL A 177 4.70 -7.03 7.31
C VAL A 177 5.27 -8.34 7.85
N LEU A 178 4.81 -9.47 7.29
CA LEU A 178 5.12 -10.82 7.75
C LEU A 178 6.11 -11.57 6.85
N SER A 179 6.78 -10.89 5.91
CA SER A 179 7.69 -11.53 4.95
C SER A 179 8.68 -12.47 5.66
N ASP A 180 8.76 -13.69 5.17
CA ASP A 180 9.61 -14.77 5.71
C ASP A 180 9.29 -15.17 7.16
N LEU A 181 8.13 -14.79 7.69
CA LEU A 181 7.62 -15.18 9.01
C LEU A 181 6.34 -16.02 8.88
N GLU A 182 6.00 -16.71 9.97
CA GLU A 182 4.74 -17.45 10.06
C GLU A 182 3.54 -16.53 9.76
N GLY A 183 2.66 -16.99 8.87
CA GLY A 183 1.47 -16.25 8.46
C GLY A 183 1.65 -15.30 7.28
N ASP A 184 2.86 -15.20 6.70
CA ASP A 184 3.04 -14.68 5.34
C ASP A 184 2.15 -15.46 4.36
N PRO A 185 1.22 -14.80 3.63
CA PRO A 185 0.37 -15.50 2.68
C PRO A 185 1.15 -16.22 1.57
N HIS A 186 2.34 -15.74 1.17
CA HIS A 186 3.09 -16.27 0.02
C HIS A 186 4.57 -16.51 0.40
N SER A 187 4.79 -17.11 1.58
CA SER A 187 6.12 -17.44 2.10
C SER A 187 6.94 -18.25 1.09
N PRO A 188 8.19 -17.85 0.78
CA PRO A 188 9.10 -18.66 -0.05
C PRO A 188 9.46 -20.02 0.56
N ASN A 189 9.20 -20.22 1.86
CA ASN A 189 9.54 -21.45 2.58
C ASN A 189 8.50 -22.57 2.41
N ASP A 190 7.33 -22.28 1.84
CA ASP A 190 6.19 -23.22 1.73
C ASP A 190 6.13 -23.97 0.37
N GLY A 191 7.23 -23.98 -0.37
CA GLY A 191 7.34 -24.47 -1.76
C GLY A 191 6.78 -25.86 -2.04
#